data_AF-X1RS63-F1
#
_entry.id   AF-X1RS63-F1
#
_cell.length_a   1.000
_cell.length_b   1.000
_cell.length_c   1.000
_cell.angle_alpha   90.00
_cell.angle_beta   90.00
_cell.angle_gamma   90.00
#
_symmetry.space_group_name_H-M   'P 1'
#
loop_
_entity.id
_entity.type
_entity.pdbx_description
1 polymer ?
#
loop_
_entity_poly.entity_id
_entity_poly.type
_entity_poly.pdbx_seq_one_letter_code
_entity_poly.pdbx_strand_id
1 'polypeptide(L)'
;NNGYLGLGPEIIKADIDVNDADLKTKCLILFGRPETNKIAQEFKNIFPVKFDGDKFTWQGTTYEQPTQGAAQIVENPRDPKSLMIMYAGLSGEATQKFCDLRLYSADASYVIFDRDKELLRGDWKMDSDLVWNFE
;
A
#
# COMPACT_ATOMS: atom_id res chain seq x y z
N ASN A 1 2.48 -23.14 2.54
CA ASN A 1 3.11 -21.85 2.22
C ASN A 1 3.45 -21.13 3.52
N ASN A 2 4.34 -21.69 4.36
CA ASN A 2 4.70 -21.17 5.70
C ASN A 2 6.03 -20.40 5.71
N GLY A 3 6.59 -20.07 4.54
CA GLY A 3 8.02 -19.73 4.44
C GLY A 3 8.33 -18.30 4.03
N TYR A 4 7.35 -17.48 3.65
CA TYR A 4 7.67 -16.24 2.94
C TYR A 4 8.22 -15.13 3.86
N LEU A 5 7.86 -15.13 5.15
CA LEU A 5 8.36 -14.17 6.15
C LEU A 5 8.58 -14.78 7.55
N GLY A 6 8.43 -16.10 7.71
CA GLY A 6 8.40 -16.75 9.04
C GLY A 6 7.19 -16.36 9.91
N LEU A 7 6.22 -15.65 9.33
CA LEU A 7 4.98 -15.24 9.99
C LEU A 7 3.91 -16.32 9.83
N GLY A 8 3.14 -16.55 10.90
CA GLY A 8 2.07 -17.55 10.90
C GLY A 8 0.77 -17.04 10.25
N PRO A 9 -0.21 -17.94 10.06
CA PRO A 9 -1.52 -17.62 9.47
C PRO A 9 -2.35 -16.63 10.31
N GLU A 10 -1.98 -16.40 11.57
CA GLU A 10 -2.57 -15.38 12.42
C GLU A 10 -2.18 -13.94 12.01
N ILE A 11 -1.07 -13.80 11.27
CA ILE A 11 -0.53 -12.53 10.78
C ILE A 11 -0.77 -12.38 9.27
N ILE A 12 -0.49 -13.43 8.49
CA ILE A 12 -0.73 -13.44 7.05
C ILE A 12 -2.07 -14.10 6.77
N LYS A 13 -3.04 -13.30 6.29
CA LYS A 13 -4.39 -13.76 5.98
C LYS A 13 -4.70 -13.54 4.51
N ALA A 14 -5.48 -14.45 3.93
CA ALA A 14 -6.14 -14.16 2.66
C ALA A 14 -7.18 -13.06 2.89
N ASP A 15 -7.45 -12.25 1.87
CA ASP A 15 -8.41 -11.15 1.93
C ASP A 15 -9.82 -11.61 2.30
N ILE A 16 -10.19 -12.83 1.93
CA ILE A 16 -11.46 -13.47 2.28
C ILE A 16 -11.58 -13.89 3.75
N ASP A 17 -10.45 -14.02 4.45
CA ASP A 17 -10.38 -14.46 5.85
C ASP A 17 -10.18 -13.28 6.83
N VAL A 18 -10.05 -12.06 6.31
CA VAL A 18 -9.96 -10.83 7.10
C VAL A 18 -11.35 -10.50 7.65
N ASN A 19 -11.41 -10.22 8.96
CA ASN A 19 -12.65 -9.82 9.63
C ASN A 19 -12.59 -8.38 10.16
N ASP A 20 -13.73 -7.86 10.62
CA ASP A 20 -13.85 -6.48 11.11
C ASP A 20 -12.96 -6.16 12.33
N ALA A 21 -12.67 -7.16 13.18
CA ALA A 21 -11.77 -6.96 14.31
C ALA A 21 -10.33 -6.74 13.84
N ASP A 22 -9.87 -7.44 12.79
CA ASP A 22 -8.56 -7.18 12.20
C ASP A 22 -8.47 -5.75 11.66
N LEU A 23 -9.55 -5.25 11.02
CA LEU A 23 -9.58 -3.90 10.43
C LEU A 23 -9.63 -2.77 11.47
N LYS A 24 -9.98 -3.05 12.72
CA LYS A 24 -10.18 -2.04 13.79
C LYS A 24 -9.09 -2.03 14.87
N THR A 25 -8.17 -2.99 14.84
CA THR A 25 -7.23 -3.18 15.96
C THR A 25 -5.77 -3.31 15.52
N LYS A 26 -5.51 -3.27 14.20
CA LYS A 26 -4.19 -3.57 13.64
C LYS A 26 -3.84 -2.60 12.51
N CYS A 27 -2.54 -2.33 12.37
CA CYS A 27 -2.00 -1.82 11.12
C CYS A 27 -2.08 -2.92 10.06
N LEU A 28 -2.46 -2.55 8.84
CA LEU A 28 -2.68 -3.48 7.75
C LEU A 28 -1.62 -3.29 6.67
N ILE A 29 -1.11 -4.40 6.15
CA ILE A 29 -0.32 -4.43 4.93
C ILE A 29 -1.12 -5.19 3.89
N LEU A 30 -1.53 -4.49 2.84
CA LEU A 30 -2.33 -5.01 1.74
C LEU A 30 -1.41 -5.29 0.55
N PHE A 31 -1.43 -6.51 0.05
CA PHE A 31 -0.74 -6.89 -1.18
C PHE A 31 -1.75 -7.07 -2.30
N GLY A 32 -1.51 -6.39 -3.43
CA GLY A 32 -2.33 -6.46 -4.62
C GLY A 32 -3.20 -5.23 -4.85
N ARG A 33 -3.69 -5.11 -6.09
CA ARG A 33 -4.56 -4.04 -6.55
C ARG A 33 -6.01 -4.25 -6.08
N PRO A 34 -6.85 -3.20 -6.07
CA PRO A 34 -8.29 -3.30 -5.82
C PRO A 34 -9.02 -4.41 -6.60
N GLU A 35 -8.59 -4.74 -7.81
CA GLU A 35 -9.20 -5.79 -8.63
C GLU A 35 -8.84 -7.22 -8.15
N THR A 36 -7.79 -7.34 -7.34
CA THR A 36 -7.21 -8.62 -6.90
C THR A 36 -7.23 -8.83 -5.39
N ASN A 37 -7.63 -7.82 -4.61
CA ASN A 37 -7.69 -7.87 -3.16
C ASN A 37 -8.95 -7.13 -2.68
N LYS A 38 -9.87 -7.87 -2.05
CA LYS A 38 -11.18 -7.33 -1.59
C LYS A 38 -11.05 -6.21 -0.57
N ILE A 39 -10.05 -6.28 0.30
CA ILE A 39 -9.81 -5.23 1.31
C ILE A 39 -9.28 -3.97 0.64
N ALA A 40 -8.33 -4.11 -0.29
CA ALA A 40 -7.87 -2.98 -1.10
C ALA A 40 -9.02 -2.37 -1.94
N GLN A 41 -9.94 -3.21 -2.42
CA GLN A 41 -11.14 -2.75 -3.13
C GLN A 41 -12.06 -1.91 -2.25
N GLU A 42 -12.32 -2.38 -1.04
CA GLU A 42 -13.18 -1.70 -0.07
C GLU A 42 -12.64 -0.30 0.26
N PHE A 43 -11.33 -0.20 0.45
CA PHE A 43 -10.66 1.06 0.81
C PHE A 43 -10.09 1.82 -0.40
N LYS A 44 -10.38 1.45 -1.65
CA LYS A 44 -9.76 2.08 -2.84
C LYS A 44 -9.87 3.61 -2.89
N ASN A 45 -10.90 4.17 -2.24
CA ASN A 45 -11.16 5.61 -2.26
C ASN A 45 -10.25 6.42 -1.30
N ILE A 46 -9.69 5.81 -0.25
CA ILE A 46 -8.83 6.52 0.70
C ILE A 46 -7.39 6.69 0.18
N PHE A 47 -6.96 5.80 -0.72
CA PHE A 47 -5.61 5.76 -1.27
C PHE A 47 -5.38 6.83 -2.34
N PRO A 48 -4.38 7.73 -2.22
CA PRO A 48 -4.17 8.79 -3.23
C PRO A 48 -3.74 8.27 -4.61
N VAL A 49 -2.94 7.20 -4.69
CA VAL A 49 -2.59 6.56 -5.98
C VAL A 49 -3.74 5.63 -6.38
N LYS A 50 -4.36 5.90 -7.52
CA LYS A 50 -5.55 5.18 -8.01
C LYS A 50 -5.18 4.15 -9.06
N PHE A 51 -5.47 2.89 -8.77
CA PHE A 51 -5.38 1.78 -9.72
C PHE A 51 -6.69 1.65 -10.51
N ASP A 52 -6.55 1.37 -11.80
CA ASP A 52 -7.65 1.12 -12.72
C ASP A 52 -7.17 0.09 -13.76
N GLY A 53 -7.47 -1.18 -13.52
CA GLY A 53 -7.06 -2.26 -14.40
C GLY A 53 -5.55 -2.39 -14.50
N ASP A 54 -5.01 -2.21 -15.71
CA ASP A 54 -3.59 -2.36 -16.05
C ASP A 54 -2.77 -1.07 -15.92
N LYS A 55 -3.33 -0.04 -15.27
CA LYS A 55 -2.67 1.24 -15.03
C LYS A 55 -2.94 1.80 -13.63
N PHE A 56 -2.14 2.79 -13.25
CA PHE A 56 -2.44 3.65 -12.12
C PHE A 56 -2.10 5.11 -12.41
N THR A 57 -2.72 6.01 -11.66
CA THR A 57 -2.51 7.46 -11.82
C THR A 57 -2.03 8.11 -10.53
N TRP A 58 -1.09 9.05 -10.68
CA TRP A 58 -0.59 9.89 -9.59
C TRP A 58 -0.25 11.28 -10.11
N GLN A 59 -0.80 12.32 -9.49
CA GLN A 59 -0.57 13.74 -9.84
C GLN A 59 -0.66 14.05 -11.34
N GLY A 60 -1.66 13.48 -12.02
CA GLY A 60 -1.87 13.68 -13.46
C GLY A 60 -0.93 12.89 -14.38
N THR A 61 -0.03 12.07 -13.81
CA THR A 61 0.80 11.12 -14.56
C THR A 61 0.16 9.73 -14.53
N THR A 62 0.09 9.09 -15.68
CA THR A 62 -0.39 7.71 -15.83
C THR A 62 0.80 6.76 -16.00
N TYR A 63 0.77 5.66 -15.26
CA TYR A 63 1.75 4.59 -15.29
C TYR A 63 1.08 3.32 -15.80
N GLU A 64 1.64 2.72 -16.85
CA GLU A 64 1.00 1.63 -17.62
C GLU A 64 1.96 0.47 -17.91
N GLN A 65 3.21 0.53 -17.43
CA GLN A 65 4.18 -0.55 -17.67
C GLN A 65 3.92 -1.70 -16.68
N PRO A 66 3.84 -2.97 -17.13
CA PRO A 66 3.61 -4.11 -16.24
C PRO A 66 4.67 -4.29 -15.14
N THR A 67 5.84 -3.67 -15.32
CA THR A 67 6.96 -3.67 -14.37
C THR A 67 6.88 -2.55 -13.33
N GLN A 68 5.92 -1.65 -13.47
CA GLN A 68 5.67 -0.56 -12.52
C GLN A 68 4.76 -0.99 -11.38
N GLY A 69 4.91 -0.30 -10.27
CA GLY A 69 4.01 -0.40 -9.13
C GLY A 69 4.14 0.78 -8.19
N ALA A 70 3.29 0.76 -7.16
CA ALA A 70 3.30 1.76 -6.11
C ALA A 70 3.17 1.13 -4.73
N ALA A 71 3.85 1.75 -3.77
CA ALA A 71 3.53 1.67 -2.37
C ALA A 71 2.91 2.98 -1.91
N GLN A 72 1.97 2.88 -0.99
CA GLN A 72 1.37 4.03 -0.34
C GLN A 72 0.91 3.66 1.06
N ILE A 73 1.07 4.58 2.00
CA ILE A 73 0.59 4.47 3.37
C ILE A 73 -0.49 5.51 3.63
N VAL A 74 -1.54 5.15 4.35
CA VAL A 74 -2.62 6.07 4.74
C VAL A 74 -3.08 5.75 6.15
N GLU A 75 -3.80 6.67 6.77
CA GLU A 75 -4.49 6.39 8.03
C GLU A 75 -5.62 5.39 7.80
N ASN A 76 -5.84 4.51 8.78
CA ASN A 76 -6.95 3.59 8.74
C ASN A 76 -8.25 4.30 9.17
N PRO A 77 -9.27 4.44 8.29
CA PRO A 77 -10.53 5.09 8.64
C PRO A 77 -11.34 4.36 9.72
N ARG A 78 -11.04 3.08 10.00
CA ARG A 78 -11.71 2.28 11.04
C ARG A 78 -10.98 2.32 12.39
N ASP A 79 -9.73 2.75 12.41
CA ASP A 79 -8.93 2.94 13.63
C ASP A 79 -7.88 4.03 13.40
N PRO A 80 -8.13 5.28 13.83
CA PRO A 80 -7.24 6.43 13.64
C PRO A 80 -5.84 6.27 14.25
N LYS A 81 -5.60 5.27 15.09
CA LYS A 81 -4.29 4.97 15.68
C LYS A 81 -3.47 3.99 14.84
N SER A 82 -4.03 3.49 13.75
CA SER A 82 -3.41 2.49 12.89
C SER A 82 -3.27 2.99 11.45
N LEU A 83 -2.35 2.36 10.72
CA LEU A 83 -2.02 2.70 9.34
C LEU A 83 -2.40 1.56 8.41
N MET A 84 -2.79 1.89 7.18
CA MET A 84 -2.90 0.95 6.08
C MET A 84 -1.79 1.22 5.08
N ILE A 85 -1.04 0.18 4.73
CA ILE A 85 -0.02 0.20 3.71
C ILE A 85 -0.50 -0.67 2.56
N MET A 86 -0.47 -0.17 1.34
CA MET A 86 -0.81 -0.94 0.14
C MET A 86 0.40 -1.06 -0.77
N TYR A 87 0.73 -2.30 -1.13
CA TYR A 87 1.75 -2.68 -2.09
C TYR A 87 1.08 -3.29 -3.31
N ALA A 88 1.18 -2.61 -4.45
CA ALA A 88 0.51 -3.06 -5.66
C ALA A 88 1.38 -2.78 -6.90
N GLY A 89 1.69 -3.83 -7.65
CA GLY A 89 2.26 -3.74 -8.99
C GLY A 89 1.19 -3.91 -10.07
N LEU A 90 1.50 -3.46 -11.29
CA LEU A 90 0.67 -3.70 -12.47
C LEU A 90 0.70 -5.16 -12.95
N SER A 91 1.64 -5.95 -12.42
CA SER A 91 1.73 -7.41 -12.58
C SER A 91 1.97 -8.12 -11.24
N GLY A 92 1.79 -9.44 -11.23
CA GLY A 92 2.12 -10.28 -10.08
C GLY A 92 3.61 -10.24 -9.74
N GLU A 93 4.48 -10.15 -10.76
CA GLU A 93 5.93 -10.00 -10.59
C GLU A 93 6.28 -8.65 -9.94
N ALA A 94 5.73 -7.55 -10.47
CA ALA A 94 5.94 -6.22 -9.90
C ALA A 94 5.40 -6.10 -8.45
N THR A 95 4.33 -6.83 -8.13
CA THR A 95 3.80 -6.88 -6.75
C THR A 95 4.74 -7.67 -5.83
N GLN A 96 5.27 -8.81 -6.27
CA GLN A 96 6.20 -9.63 -5.48
C GLN A 96 7.52 -8.92 -5.21
N LYS A 97 7.98 -8.10 -6.15
CA LYS A 97 9.22 -7.32 -5.99
C LYS A 97 9.25 -6.56 -4.68
N PHE A 98 8.13 -6.04 -4.16
CA PHE A 98 8.10 -5.36 -2.85
C PHE A 98 8.69 -6.16 -1.70
N CYS A 99 8.62 -7.48 -1.76
CA CYS A 99 9.10 -8.35 -0.71
C CYS A 99 10.63 -8.46 -0.70
N ASP A 100 11.28 -8.14 -1.82
CA ASP A 100 12.73 -8.05 -1.97
C ASP A 100 13.25 -6.63 -1.71
N LEU A 101 12.36 -5.64 -1.68
CA LEU A 101 12.74 -4.24 -1.73
C LEU A 101 13.02 -3.70 -0.34
N ARG A 102 14.31 -3.42 -0.10
CA ARG A 102 14.81 -2.42 0.86
C ARG A 102 14.34 -0.99 0.51
N LEU A 103 13.31 -0.81 -0.33
CA LEU A 103 12.89 0.49 -0.86
C LEU A 103 12.17 1.37 0.16
N TYR A 104 11.72 0.82 1.28
CA TYR A 104 11.33 1.63 2.42
C TYR A 104 12.57 1.92 3.29
N SER A 105 13.28 3.01 2.97
CA SER A 105 13.62 3.91 4.07
C SER A 105 12.29 4.48 4.59
N ALA A 106 12.09 4.47 5.90
CA ALA A 106 10.80 4.74 6.55
C ALA A 106 10.36 6.22 6.48
N ASP A 107 10.79 6.96 5.46
CA ASP A 107 10.72 8.42 5.37
C ASP A 107 9.83 8.92 4.23
N ALA A 108 8.99 8.07 3.63
CA ALA A 108 8.08 8.48 2.55
C ALA A 108 6.68 7.88 2.69
N SER A 109 5.67 8.71 2.43
CA SER A 109 4.26 8.30 2.39
C SER A 109 3.90 7.49 1.14
N TYR A 110 4.63 7.67 0.03
CA TYR A 110 4.48 6.86 -1.17
C TYR A 110 5.78 6.70 -1.94
N VAL A 111 5.84 5.60 -2.69
CA VAL A 111 6.93 5.28 -3.61
C VAL A 111 6.34 4.70 -4.89
N ILE A 112 6.78 5.18 -6.03
CA ILE A 112 6.50 4.61 -7.36
C ILE A 112 7.81 4.08 -7.93
N PHE A 113 7.78 2.87 -8.44
CA PHE A 113 8.96 2.18 -8.95
C PHE A 113 8.68 1.54 -10.31
N ASP A 114 9.76 1.19 -10.99
CA ASP A 114 9.79 0.36 -12.19
C ASP A 114 10.94 -0.64 -12.08
N ARG A 115 10.60 -1.93 -12.01
CA ARG A 115 11.54 -3.00 -11.66
C ARG A 115 12.25 -2.72 -10.34
N ASP A 116 13.56 -2.55 -10.35
CA ASP A 116 14.39 -2.30 -9.17
C ASP A 116 14.74 -0.80 -9.00
N LYS A 117 14.14 0.06 -9.83
CA LYS A 117 14.41 1.51 -9.84
C LYS A 117 13.23 2.27 -9.24
N GLU A 118 13.52 3.13 -8.26
CA GLU A 118 12.57 4.15 -7.85
C GLU A 118 12.42 5.22 -8.93
N LEU A 119 11.17 5.53 -9.28
CA LEU A 119 10.81 6.60 -10.18
C LEU A 119 10.46 7.88 -9.42
N LEU A 120 9.73 7.75 -8.31
CA LEU A 120 9.25 8.88 -7.51
C LEU A 120 9.04 8.43 -6.07
N ARG A 121 9.28 9.34 -5.12
CA ARG A 121 8.86 9.22 -3.72
C ARG A 121 8.38 10.56 -3.19
N GLY A 122 7.63 10.53 -2.10
CA GLY A 122 7.35 11.74 -1.34
C GLY A 122 6.32 11.51 -0.25
N ASP A 123 5.92 12.62 0.36
CA ASP A 123 4.91 12.64 1.39
C ASP A 123 3.58 13.17 0.89
N TRP A 124 2.51 12.77 1.56
CA TRP A 124 1.23 13.45 1.38
C TRP A 124 1.38 14.88 1.86
N LYS A 125 0.82 15.82 1.11
CA LYS A 125 0.63 17.16 1.63
C LYS A 125 -0.41 17.06 2.75
N MET A 126 0.05 17.06 4.00
CA MET A 126 -0.85 17.34 5.12
C MET A 126 -1.25 18.81 5.03
N ASP A 127 -2.55 19.10 5.18
CA ASP A 127 -2.95 20.45 5.53
C ASP A 127 -2.19 20.85 6.79
N SER A 128 -1.61 22.05 6.80
CA SER A 128 -0.71 22.58 7.82
C SER A 128 -1.31 22.65 9.24
N ASP A 129 -2.57 22.28 9.40
CA ASP A 129 -3.32 22.44 10.64
C ASP A 129 -3.23 21.22 11.55
N LEU A 130 -2.51 20.16 11.14
CA LEU A 130 -2.30 18.92 11.90
C LEU A 130 -0.82 18.67 12.25
N VAL A 131 0.02 19.70 12.24
CA VAL A 131 1.36 19.57 12.83
C VAL A 131 1.19 19.47 14.34
N TRP A 132 1.67 18.38 14.94
CA TRP A 132 1.89 18.32 16.38
C TRP A 132 2.90 19.40 16.74
N ASN A 133 2.42 20.51 17.29
CA ASN A 133 3.25 21.48 17.97
C ASN A 133 3.70 20.80 19.27
N PHE A 134 4.94 20.32 19.29
CA PHE A 134 5.61 20.03 20.54
C PHE A 134 6.00 21.39 21.15
N GLU A 135 5.19 21.86 22.10
CA GLU A 135 5.61 22.89 23.05
C GLU A 135 6.71 22.37 23.98
#